data_AF-A0A3N5NRS6-F1
#
_entry.id   AF-A0A3N5NRS6-F1
#
_cell.length_a   1.000
_cell.length_b   1.000
_cell.length_c   1.000
_cell.angle_alpha   90.00
_cell.angle_beta   90.00
_cell.angle_gamma   90.00
#
_symmetry.space_group_name_H-M   'P 1'
#
loop_
_entity.id
_entity.type
_entity.pdbx_description
1 polymer ?
#
loop_
_entity_poly.entity_id
_entity_poly.type
_entity_poly.pdbx_seq_one_letter_code
_entity_poly.pdbx_strand_id
1 'polypeptide(L)' 'MAKGITVTEFILSRQKEQPEATGAFTSILSELTVAAKIIAQKVDKANLSDALDTIESVSS' A
#
# COMPACT_ATOMS: atom_id res chain seq x y z
N MET A 1 -20.49 -14.48 -2.05
CA MET A 1 -19.45 -13.49 -2.40
C MET A 1 -18.13 -13.98 -1.81
N ALA A 2 -17.08 -14.16 -2.61
CA ALA A 2 -15.77 -14.49 -2.05
C ALA A 2 -15.19 -13.22 -1.41
N LYS A 3 -15.16 -13.18 -0.08
CA LYS A 3 -14.56 -12.08 0.68
C LYS A 3 -13.05 -12.23 0.53
N GLY A 4 -12.42 -11.36 -0.28
CA GLY A 4 -10.96 -11.29 -0.33
C GLY A 4 -10.39 -11.04 1.07
N ILE A 5 -9.18 -11.53 1.33
CA ILE A 5 -8.45 -11.29 2.58
C ILE A 5 -7.59 -10.04 2.43
N THR A 6 -7.53 -9.22 3.48
CA THR A 6 -6.61 -8.07 3.49
C THR A 6 -5.17 -8.50 3.73
N VAL A 7 -4.21 -7.69 3.29
CA VAL A 7 -2.77 -7.92 3.58
C VAL A 7 -2.53 -8.03 5.09
N THR A 8 -3.18 -7.18 5.89
CA THR A 8 -3.07 -7.21 7.35
C THR A 8 -3.62 -8.50 7.94
N GLU A 9 -4.81 -8.96 7.52
CA GLU A 9 -5.37 -10.23 7.98
C GLU A 9 -4.47 -11.41 7.61
N PHE A 10 -3.92 -11.43 6.39
CA PHE A 10 -3.01 -12.49 5.95
C PHE A 10 -1.72 -12.52 6.80
N ILE A 11 -1.10 -11.38 7.06
CA ILE A 11 0.13 -11.33 7.86
C ILE A 11 -0.15 -11.81 9.30
N LEU A 12 -1.25 -11.34 9.91
CA LEU A 12 -1.62 -11.72 11.27
C LEU A 12 -2.03 -13.19 11.38
N SER A 13 -2.69 -13.75 10.36
CA SER A 13 -3.03 -15.18 10.36
C SER A 13 -1.76 -16.04 10.33
N ARG A 14 -0.77 -15.67 9.52
CA ARG A 14 0.52 -16.38 9.45
C ARG A 14 1.33 -16.26 10.73
N GLN A 15 1.34 -15.10 11.39
CA GLN A 15 1.99 -14.98 12.69
C GLN A 15 1.34 -15.89 13.74
N LYS A 16 0.01 -15.94 13.78
CA LYS A 16 -0.74 -16.76 14.75
C LYS A 16 -0.51 -18.26 14.59
N GLU A 17 -0.20 -18.70 13.37
CA GLU A 17 0.17 -20.09 13.10
C GLU A 17 1.51 -20.48 13.72
N GLN A 18 2.31 -19.52 14.20
CA GLN A 18 3.65 -19.78 14.70
C GLN A 18 3.83 -19.41 16.19
N PRO A 19 3.90 -20.39 17.11
CA PRO A 19 3.91 -20.14 18.56
C PRO A 19 5.08 -19.31 19.07
N GLU A 20 6.24 -19.38 18.42
CA GLU A 20 7.45 -18.61 18.77
C GLU A 20 7.48 -17.20 18.17
N ALA A 21 6.48 -16.81 17.38
CA ALA A 21 6.50 -15.54 16.67
C ALA A 21 6.34 -14.35 17.64
N THR A 22 7.42 -13.58 17.78
CA THR A 22 7.48 -12.38 18.63
C THR A 22 6.75 -11.17 18.03
N GLY A 23 6.37 -11.24 16.75
CA GLY A 23 5.74 -10.14 16.02
C GLY A 23 6.70 -9.15 15.37
N ALA A 24 8.02 -9.30 15.58
CA ALA A 24 9.02 -8.39 14.99
C ALA A 24 8.91 -8.32 13.45
N PHE A 25 8.77 -9.47 12.77
CA PHE A 25 8.61 -9.51 11.33
C PHE A 25 7.26 -8.93 10.87
N THR A 26 6.18 -9.20 11.61
CA THR A 26 4.86 -8.61 11.33
C THR A 26 4.87 -7.09 11.41
N SER A 27 5.59 -6.50 12.37
CA SER A 27 5.74 -5.05 12.46
C SER A 27 6.43 -4.48 11.21
N ILE A 28 7.54 -5.10 10.78
CA ILE A 28 8.25 -4.69 9.56
C ILE A 28 7.33 -4.75 8.34
N LEU A 29 6.55 -5.83 8.18
CA LEU A 29 5.62 -5.97 7.07
C LEU A 29 4.47 -4.95 7.12
N SER A 30 4.03 -4.59 8.32
CA SER A 30 2.99 -3.57 8.52
C SER A 30 3.51 -2.18 8.12
N GLU A 31 4.72 -1.83 8.54
CA GLU A 31 5.38 -0.58 8.14
C GLU A 31 5.61 -0.52 6.63
N LEU A 32 6.07 -1.62 6.01
CA LEU A 32 6.23 -1.73 4.57
C LEU A 32 4.90 -1.53 3.82
N THR A 33 3.81 -2.09 4.33
CA THR A 33 2.47 -1.94 3.76
C THR A 33 2.03 -0.47 3.77
N VAL A 34 2.31 0.26 4.85
CA VAL A 34 2.00 1.70 4.94
C VAL A 34 2.89 2.51 3.99
N ALA A 35 4.19 2.24 3.96
CA ALA A 35 5.12 2.91 3.06
C ALA A 35 4.71 2.75 1.58
N ALA A 36 4.34 1.53 1.17
CA ALA A 36 3.86 1.25 -0.17
C ALA A 36 2.62 2.06 -0.54
N LYS A 37 1.65 2.18 0.38
CA LYS A 37 0.45 3.01 0.17
C LYS A 37 0.79 4.50 0.02
N ILE A 38 1.73 5.02 0.82
CA ILE A 38 2.20 6.41 0.70
C ILE A 38 2.85 6.65 -0.66
N ILE A 39 3.69 5.71 -1.12
CA ILE A 39 4.35 5.80 -2.43
C ILE A 39 3.30 5.79 -3.54
N ALA A 40 2.35 4.85 -3.53
CA ALA A 40 1.27 4.78 -4.51
C ALA A 40 0.49 6.09 -4.58
N GLN A 41 0.08 6.63 -3.42
CA GLN A 41 -0.62 7.91 -3.38
C GLN A 41 0.21 9.07 -3.96
N LYS A 42 1.53 9.10 -3.73
CA LYS A 42 2.42 10.13 -4.29
C LYS A 42 2.55 9.99 -5.81
N VAL A 43 2.71 8.77 -6.31
CA VAL A 43 2.81 8.50 -7.75
C VAL A 43 1.50 8.84 -8.46
N ASP A 44 0.36 8.44 -7.90
CA ASP A 44 -0.96 8.76 -8.47
C ASP A 44 -1.20 10.27 -8.55
N LYS A 45 -0.78 11.02 -7.52
CA LYS A 45 -0.85 12.49 -7.53
C LYS A 45 0.08 13.12 -8.56
N ALA A 46 1.30 12.61 -8.72
CA ALA A 46 2.24 13.11 -9.72
C ALA A 46 1.69 12.91 -11.14
N ASN A 47 1.14 11.74 -11.43
CA ASN A 47 0.49 11.45 -12.72
C ASN A 47 -0.70 12.37 -12.99
N LEU A 48 -1.52 12.67 -11.97
CA LEU A 48 -2.65 13.60 -12.13
C LEU A 48 -2.18 15.03 -12.40
N SER A 49 -1.14 15.51 -11.71
CA SER A 49 -0.56 16.84 -11.95
C SER A 49 -0.02 16.95 -13.37
N ASP A 50 0.76 15.95 -13.81
CA ASP A 50 1.38 15.92 -15.14
C ASP A 50 0.33 15.89 -16.26
N ALA A 51 -0.78 15.17 -16.03
CA ALA A 51 -1.92 15.18 -16.95
C ALA A 51 -2.61 16.54 -17.03
N LEU A 52 -2.77 17.26 -15.91
CA LEU A 52 -3.38 18.59 -15.85
C LEU A 52 -2.52 19.68 -16.51
N ASP A 53 -1.20 19.63 -16.33
CA ASP A 53 -0.26 20.56 -16.97
C ASP A 53 -0.27 20.41 -18.51
N THR A 54 -0.40 19.16 -18.98
CA THR A 54 -0.48 18.87 -20.41
C THR A 54 -1.72 19.50 -21.07
N ILE A 55 -2.89 19.44 -20.44
CA ILE A 55 -4.13 20.04 -21.00
C ILE A 55 -4.07 21.58 -21.03
N GLU A 56 -3.41 22.21 -20.06
CA GLU A 56 -3.25 23.67 -20.04
C GLU A 56 -2.32 24.15 -21.16
N SER A 57 -1.27 23.38 -21.46
CA SER A 57 -0.32 23.70 -22.54
C SER A 57 -0.91 23.62 -23.96
N VAL A 58 -1.98 22.84 -24.18
CA VAL A 58 -2.62 22.66 -25.49
C VAL A 58 -3.71 23.70 -25.76
N SER A 59 -4.12 24.48 -24.76
CA SER A 59 -5.18 25.49 -24.88
C SER A 59 -4.66 26.91 -25.20
N SER A 60 -3.37 27.06 -25.53
CA SER A 60 -2.72 28.32 -25.92
C SER A 60 -2.33 28.34 -27.39
#